data_AF-A0A0J1FQ12-F1
#
_entry.id   AF-A0A0J1FQ12-F1
#
_cell.length_a   1.000
_cell.length_b   1.000
_cell.length_c   1.000
_cell.angle_alpha   90.00
_cell.angle_beta   90.00
_cell.angle_gamma   90.00
#
_symmetry.space_group_name_H-M   'P 1'
#
loop_
_entity.id
_entity.type
_entity.pdbx_description
1 polymer ?
#
loop_
_entity_poly.entity_id
_entity_poly.type
_entity_poly.pdbx_seq_one_letter_code
_entity_poly.pdbx_strand_id
1 'polypeptide(L)'
;MNNKLKTSIFAGAIAIGALGMSGAAMAQVRLGINIGVPAPVYVVPQPVYAPPPPPVIYAPPPVYAAPVVVIGWHGDRYWDGRRYWNRNDWYRYHGGPRYGDHRGWH
;
A
#
# COMPACT_ATOMS: atom_id res chain seq x y z
N MET A 1 -22.87 -98.92 29.11
CA MET A 1 -21.78 -98.04 28.62
C MET A 1 -20.61 -98.12 29.58
N ASN A 2 -19.39 -98.44 29.10
CA ASN A 2 -18.21 -98.65 29.95
C ASN A 2 -17.66 -97.31 30.49
N ASN A 3 -16.92 -97.36 31.61
CA ASN A 3 -16.45 -96.13 32.28
C ASN A 3 -15.45 -95.34 31.43
N LYS A 4 -14.65 -96.02 30.60
CA LYS A 4 -13.66 -95.39 29.71
C LYS A 4 -14.31 -94.52 28.63
N LEU A 5 -15.46 -94.93 28.08
CA LEU A 5 -16.16 -94.18 27.03
C LEU A 5 -16.87 -92.96 27.60
N LYS A 6 -17.37 -93.01 28.84
CA LYS A 6 -17.90 -91.84 29.55
C LYS A 6 -16.82 -90.76 29.77
N THR A 7 -15.64 -91.18 30.23
CA THR A 7 -14.50 -90.27 30.45
C THR A 7 -14.04 -89.61 29.14
N SER A 8 -13.98 -90.38 28.05
CA SER A 8 -13.59 -89.86 26.73
C SER A 8 -14.57 -88.81 26.19
N ILE A 9 -15.88 -89.08 26.28
CA ILE A 9 -16.92 -88.12 25.88
C ILE A 9 -16.83 -86.83 26.71
N PHE A 10 -16.63 -86.96 28.02
CA PHE A 10 -16.53 -85.81 28.91
C PHE A 10 -15.27 -84.97 28.61
N ALA A 11 -14.13 -85.61 28.37
CA ALA A 11 -12.90 -84.93 27.97
C ALA A 11 -13.05 -84.21 26.61
N GLY A 12 -13.71 -84.85 25.65
CA GLY A 12 -14.03 -84.25 24.34
C GLY A 12 -14.93 -83.02 24.46
N ALA A 13 -15.96 -83.07 25.31
CA ALA A 13 -16.84 -81.94 25.55
C ALA A 13 -16.12 -80.74 26.18
N ILE A 14 -15.20 -80.97 27.12
CA ILE A 14 -14.39 -79.91 27.73
C ILE A 14 -13.44 -79.30 26.69
N ALA A 15 -12.77 -80.12 25.88
CA ALA A 15 -11.86 -79.63 24.85
C ALA A 15 -12.57 -78.73 23.82
N ILE A 16 -13.75 -79.12 23.36
CA ILE A 16 -14.56 -78.32 22.44
C ILE A 16 -15.05 -77.03 23.12
N GLY A 17 -15.49 -77.13 24.38
CA GLY A 17 -15.92 -75.97 25.17
C GLY A 17 -14.80 -74.94 25.37
N ALA A 18 -13.57 -75.40 25.62
CA ALA A 18 -12.41 -74.54 25.80
C ALA A 18 -12.00 -73.81 24.50
N LEU A 19 -12.10 -74.47 23.35
CA LEU A 19 -11.78 -73.85 22.05
C LEU A 19 -12.78 -72.73 21.65
N GLY A 20 -14.01 -72.77 22.18
CA GLY A 20 -15.04 -71.77 21.92
C GLY A 20 -14.93 -70.49 22.76
N MET A 21 -14.00 -70.41 23.73
CA MET A 21 -13.92 -69.29 24.68
C MET A 21 -13.23 -68.03 24.13
N SER A 22 -12.67 -68.07 22.91
CA SER A 22 -11.83 -67.00 22.36
C SER A 22 -12.56 -65.74 21.85
N GLY A 23 -13.85 -65.55 22.16
CA GLY A 23 -14.68 -64.50 21.55
C GLY A 23 -14.75 -63.15 22.26
N ALA A 24 -14.18 -62.99 23.46
CA ALA A 24 -14.51 -61.87 24.35
C ALA A 24 -13.38 -60.84 24.56
N ALA A 25 -12.78 -60.32 23.50
CA ALA A 25 -11.86 -59.17 23.62
C ALA A 25 -11.99 -58.17 22.47
N MET A 26 -13.20 -57.66 22.24
CA MET A 26 -13.43 -56.49 21.39
C MET A 26 -13.50 -55.24 22.29
N ALA A 27 -12.36 -54.81 22.84
CA ALA A 27 -12.27 -53.54 23.55
C ALA A 27 -12.25 -52.41 22.52
N GLN A 28 -13.43 -51.98 22.06
CA GLN A 28 -13.53 -50.90 21.10
C GLN A 28 -13.11 -49.58 21.78
N VAL A 29 -11.92 -49.08 21.44
CA VAL A 29 -11.48 -47.76 21.87
C VAL A 29 -12.13 -46.72 20.97
N ARG A 30 -13.06 -45.94 21.51
CA ARG A 30 -13.70 -44.81 20.82
C ARG A 30 -13.05 -43.52 21.29
N LEU A 31 -12.31 -42.86 20.40
CA LEU A 31 -11.80 -41.51 20.64
C LEU A 31 -12.73 -40.49 19.99
N GLY A 32 -13.28 -39.59 20.80
CA GLY A 32 -13.93 -38.38 20.33
C GLY A 32 -12.95 -37.22 20.40
N ILE A 33 -12.50 -36.71 19.25
CA ILE A 33 -11.60 -35.56 19.17
C ILE A 33 -12.45 -34.35 18.78
N ASN A 34 -12.58 -33.38 19.69
CA ASN A 34 -13.17 -32.10 19.38
C ASN A 34 -12.07 -31.16 18.88
N ILE A 35 -12.09 -30.84 17.59
CA ILE A 35 -11.18 -29.84 17.02
C ILE A 35 -11.89 -28.49 17.11
N GLY A 36 -11.50 -27.69 18.12
CA GLY A 36 -12.04 -26.36 18.34
C GLY A 36 -11.54 -25.35 17.30
N VAL A 37 -11.87 -25.56 16.03
CA VAL A 37 -11.58 -24.57 14.98
C VAL A 37 -12.50 -23.36 15.22
N PRO A 38 -11.96 -22.19 15.60
CA PRO A 38 -12.79 -21.01 15.76
C PRO A 38 -13.40 -20.63 14.41
N ALA A 39 -14.67 -20.22 14.44
CA ALA A 39 -15.35 -19.74 13.25
C ALA A 39 -14.59 -18.52 12.67
N PRO A 40 -14.48 -18.40 11.34
CA PRO A 40 -13.83 -17.26 10.74
C PRO A 40 -14.59 -15.99 11.09
N VAL A 41 -13.91 -15.05 11.75
CA VAL A 41 -14.45 -13.73 12.05
C VAL A 41 -14.14 -12.81 10.88
N TYR A 42 -15.18 -12.34 10.20
CA TYR A 42 -15.03 -11.31 9.17
C TYR A 42 -15.00 -9.94 9.82
N VAL A 43 -13.88 -9.23 9.65
CA VAL A 43 -13.71 -7.85 10.13
C VAL A 43 -13.89 -6.90 8.94
N VAL A 44 -14.89 -6.04 9.01
CA VAL A 44 -15.07 -4.95 8.03
C VAL A 44 -14.08 -3.83 8.40
N PRO A 45 -13.17 -3.43 7.49
CA PRO A 45 -12.30 -2.29 7.73
C PRO A 45 -13.11 -1.02 7.98
N GLN A 46 -12.73 -0.24 8.99
CA GLN A 46 -13.40 1.02 9.26
C GLN A 46 -12.97 2.08 8.23
N PRO A 47 -13.88 2.95 7.78
CA PRO A 47 -13.51 4.06 6.91
C PRO A 47 -12.49 4.97 7.60
N VAL A 48 -11.32 5.14 6.98
CA VAL A 48 -10.32 6.13 7.42
C VAL A 48 -10.60 7.42 6.69
N TYR A 49 -10.97 8.47 7.44
CA TYR A 49 -11.08 9.81 6.88
C TYR A 49 -9.69 10.44 6.74
N ALA A 50 -9.29 10.73 5.51
CA ALA A 50 -8.13 11.59 5.24
C ALA A 50 -8.57 13.06 5.26
N PRO A 51 -7.81 13.96 5.89
CA PRO A 51 -8.05 15.38 5.76
C PRO A 51 -7.87 15.83 4.30
N PRO A 52 -8.64 16.84 3.84
CA PRO A 52 -8.48 17.38 2.50
C PRO A 52 -7.07 17.98 2.32
N PRO A 53 -6.49 17.94 1.10
CA PRO A 53 -5.20 18.53 0.82
C PRO A 53 -5.22 20.05 1.06
N PRO A 54 -4.09 20.66 1.46
CA PRO A 54 -4.00 22.10 1.70
C PRO A 54 -4.32 22.89 0.41
N PRO A 55 -4.94 24.08 0.53
CA PRO A 55 -5.23 24.93 -0.63
C PRO A 55 -3.97 25.29 -1.40
N VAL A 56 -4.03 25.20 -2.73
CA VAL A 56 -2.96 25.69 -3.60
C VAL A 56 -3.09 27.21 -3.71
N ILE A 57 -2.12 27.95 -3.19
CA ILE A 57 -2.02 29.40 -3.36
C ILE A 57 -1.21 29.68 -4.62
N TYR A 58 -1.85 30.26 -5.64
CA TYR A 58 -1.16 30.75 -6.83
C TYR A 58 -0.66 32.17 -6.58
N ALA A 59 0.65 32.37 -6.76
CA ALA A 59 1.19 33.72 -6.84
C ALA A 59 0.75 34.36 -8.17
N PRO A 60 0.37 35.65 -8.18
CA PRO A 60 0.11 36.35 -9.43
C PRO A 60 1.39 36.39 -10.29
N PRO A 61 1.26 36.31 -11.62
CA PRO A 61 2.42 36.41 -12.50
C PRO A 61 3.13 37.77 -12.31
N PRO A 62 4.46 37.82 -12.46
CA PRO A 62 5.19 39.09 -12.40
C PRO A 62 4.70 40.03 -13.50
N VAL A 63 4.32 41.25 -13.11
CA VAL A 63 3.96 42.32 -14.05
C VAL A 63 5.22 43.11 -14.41
N TYR A 64 5.62 43.05 -15.68
CA TYR A 64 6.71 43.87 -16.20
C TYR A 64 6.13 45.18 -16.76
N ALA A 65 6.40 46.30 -16.09
CA ALA A 65 6.01 47.62 -16.59
C ALA A 65 7.05 48.14 -17.58
N ALA A 66 6.61 48.49 -18.80
CA ALA A 66 7.45 49.22 -19.73
C ALA A 66 7.60 50.68 -19.27
N PRO A 67 8.77 51.32 -19.49
CA PRO A 67 8.94 52.73 -19.15
C PRO A 67 7.99 53.60 -19.98
N VAL A 68 7.23 54.48 -19.32
CA VAL A 68 6.34 55.42 -19.99
C VAL A 68 7.13 56.67 -20.36
N VAL A 69 7.17 57.01 -21.64
CA VAL A 69 7.75 58.26 -22.14
C VAL A 69 6.64 59.16 -22.64
N VAL A 70 6.46 60.30 -21.99
CA VAL A 70 5.45 61.30 -22.35
C VAL A 70 6.07 62.35 -23.27
N ILE A 71 5.68 62.33 -24.54
CA ILE A 71 6.11 63.30 -25.56
C ILE A 71 5.36 64.61 -25.34
N GLY A 72 6.09 65.72 -25.25
CA GLY A 72 5.49 67.04 -25.05
C GLY A 72 6.39 68.05 -24.35
N TRP A 73 5.81 69.22 -24.04
CA TRP A 73 6.47 70.26 -23.25
C TRP A 73 6.47 69.91 -21.76
N HIS A 74 7.65 69.98 -21.13
CA HIS A 74 7.85 69.82 -19.68
C HIS A 74 8.52 71.09 -19.16
N GLY A 75 7.71 72.04 -18.68
CA GLY A 75 8.18 73.40 -18.40
C GLY A 75 8.73 74.06 -19.66
N ASP A 76 9.95 74.59 -19.58
CA ASP A 76 10.62 75.28 -20.69
C ASP A 76 11.29 74.33 -21.70
N ARG A 77 11.13 73.00 -21.54
CA ARG A 77 11.84 71.99 -22.33
C ARG A 77 10.90 71.03 -23.03
N TYR A 78 11.03 70.95 -24.35
CA TYR A 78 10.30 69.97 -25.16
C TYR A 78 11.00 68.60 -25.14
N TRP A 79 10.23 67.54 -24.88
CA TRP A 79 10.66 66.15 -24.95
C TRP A 79 10.08 65.48 -26.18
N ASP A 80 10.94 65.13 -27.13
CA ASP A 80 10.58 64.53 -28.42
C ASP A 80 10.61 62.99 -28.41
N GLY A 81 10.93 62.37 -27.27
CA GLY A 81 11.05 60.92 -27.11
C GLY A 81 12.24 60.28 -27.85
N ARG A 82 12.90 61.02 -28.74
CA ARG A 82 13.95 60.51 -29.64
C ARG A 82 15.17 60.02 -28.89
N ARG A 83 15.52 60.69 -27.79
CA ARG A 83 16.61 60.27 -26.89
C ARG A 83 16.32 58.96 -26.16
N TYR A 84 15.06 58.66 -25.85
CA TYR A 84 14.69 57.40 -25.22
C TYR A 84 14.76 56.25 -26.21
N TRP A 85 14.22 56.44 -27.42
CA TRP A 85 14.30 55.43 -28.49
C TRP A 85 15.75 55.14 -28.87
N ASN A 86 16.57 56.17 -29.08
CA ASN A 86 17.99 56.00 -29.39
C ASN A 86 18.75 55.23 -28.30
N ARG A 87 18.40 55.46 -27.03
CA ARG A 87 18.97 54.73 -25.89
C ARG A 87 18.44 53.31 -25.75
N ASN A 88 17.16 53.07 -26.01
CA ASN A 88 16.58 51.73 -26.02
C ASN A 88 17.19 50.89 -27.16
N ASP A 89 17.32 51.47 -28.35
CA ASP A 89 17.99 50.84 -29.48
C ASP A 89 19.48 50.60 -29.18
N TRP A 90 20.16 51.55 -28.51
CA TRP A 90 21.52 51.34 -28.02
C TRP A 90 21.59 50.17 -27.02
N TYR A 91 20.69 50.09 -26.04
CA TYR A 91 20.61 48.97 -25.09
C TYR A 91 20.24 47.65 -25.76
N ARG A 92 19.45 47.64 -26.85
CA ARG A 92 19.19 46.43 -27.63
C ARG A 92 20.40 45.97 -28.43
N TYR A 93 21.13 46.92 -29.03
CA TYR A 93 22.30 46.61 -29.86
C TYR A 93 23.57 46.33 -29.04
N HIS A 94 23.71 46.92 -27.85
CA HIS A 94 24.89 46.79 -26.98
C HIS A 94 24.61 45.98 -25.70
N GLY A 95 23.34 45.72 -25.37
CA GLY A 95 22.91 45.00 -24.17
C GLY A 95 22.24 43.66 -24.47
N GLY A 96 22.60 43.01 -25.58
CA GLY A 96 22.33 41.59 -25.82
C GLY A 96 23.08 40.69 -24.81
N PRO A 97 22.60 39.46 -24.55
CA PRO A 97 22.62 38.84 -23.23
C PRO A 97 24.03 38.48 -22.74
N ARG A 98 24.52 39.22 -21.74
CA ARG A 98 25.51 38.71 -20.78
C ARG A 98 24.80 38.27 -19.49
N TYR A 99 23.99 37.24 -19.62
CA TYR A 99 23.67 36.34 -18.53
C TYR A 99 24.11 34.95 -18.96
N GLY A 100 25.41 34.69 -18.82
CA GLY A 100 26.03 33.41 -19.12
C GLY A 100 27.02 33.09 -18.02
N ASP A 101 26.56 32.26 -17.08
CA ASP A 101 27.33 31.33 -16.25
C ASP A 101 28.56 31.82 -15.47
N HIS A 102 28.34 32.11 -14.18
CA HIS A 102 29.29 31.73 -13.13
C HIS A 102 28.62 30.83 -12.09
N ARG A 103 28.06 29.69 -12.53
CA ARG A 103 27.95 28.49 -11.70
C ARG A 103 29.01 27.49 -12.16
N GLY A 104 30.20 27.60 -11.59
CA GLY A 104 31.30 26.69 -11.84
C GLY A 104 32.19 26.61 -10.61
N TRP A 105 31.97 25.55 -9.84
CA TRP A 105 32.85 24.88 -8.88
C TRP A 105 34.29 25.41 -8.77
N HIS A 106 34.71 25.74 -7.55
CA HIS A 106 35.97 25.35 -6.93
C HIS A 106 35.81 25.40 -5.41
#